data_AF-A0A8C5RTK8-F1
#
_entry.id   AF-A0A8C5RTK8-F1
#
_cell.length_a   1.000
_cell.length_b   1.000
_cell.length_c   1.000
_cell.angle_alpha   90.00
_cell.angle_beta   90.00
_cell.angle_gamma   90.00
#
_symmetry.space_group_name_H-M   'P 1'
#
loop_
_entity.id
_entity.type
_entity.pdbx_description
1 polymer ?
#
loop_
_entity_poly.entity_id
_entity_poly.type
_entity_poly.pdbx_seq_one_letter_code
_entity_poly.pdbx_strand_id
1 'polypeptide(L)'
;MAAPSGDPFAFCLEAPPGQARRALELRLTGNAKGKGLFAIQNIRKGDTIFVEKPVVSAQFLWNALYKYRACDHCLRALETAEENAQRLLGRFQLLPHPEKCSIRKELHQCCPSCQVAYCSPECRQAAWNQYHQVLCLGPSKQDSGHPLNKLQEAWRNIHYPPETSSIMLMARMVATVKQAKDKEWWIKLFSQFCNKTANEEEEIIHKLLGDKFKGQLEVLRMLFTEALYDDHLSKWFSPEGFRSLFALVGTNGQGIGTSSLSQWVRACDALELPTQQREQLDAFIDQLYKDIEKETGDFLNCEGSGLYMLQSCCEYPAPPLCPPPFPFRGSPLFATLDRFPLIWTTASSAPFYRQPQLSSQRRGLLPR
;
A
#
# COMPACT_ATOMS: atom_id res chain seq x y z
N MET A 1 -13.00 -19.40 -20.71
CA MET A 1 -14.22 -18.60 -20.45
C MET A 1 -13.78 -17.25 -19.94
N ALA A 2 -14.08 -16.17 -20.65
CA ALA A 2 -13.74 -14.82 -20.22
C ALA A 2 -14.53 -14.49 -18.94
N ALA A 3 -13.85 -14.01 -17.90
CA ALA A 3 -14.51 -13.52 -16.70
C ALA A 3 -15.49 -12.40 -17.08
N PRO A 4 -16.72 -12.38 -16.52
CA PRO A 4 -17.69 -11.34 -16.83
C PRO A 4 -17.11 -9.95 -16.53
N SER A 5 -17.45 -8.97 -17.36
CA SER A 5 -17.00 -7.58 -17.27
C SER A 5 -17.19 -7.02 -15.86
N GLY A 6 -16.08 -6.73 -15.16
CA GLY A 6 -16.10 -6.15 -13.81
C GLY A 6 -15.96 -7.16 -12.68
N ASP A 7 -15.47 -8.38 -12.97
CA ASP A 7 -15.21 -9.43 -11.99
C ASP A 7 -14.20 -8.98 -10.90
N PRO A 8 -14.64 -8.84 -9.65
CA PRO A 8 -13.80 -8.36 -8.56
C PRO A 8 -12.71 -9.38 -8.15
N PHE A 9 -12.85 -10.65 -8.54
CA PHE A 9 -11.81 -11.67 -8.36
C PHE A 9 -10.70 -11.59 -9.43
N ALA A 10 -10.76 -10.65 -10.38
CA ALA A 10 -9.73 -10.49 -11.42
C ALA A 10 -8.32 -10.18 -10.87
N PHE A 11 -8.24 -9.70 -9.63
CA PHE A 11 -6.99 -9.36 -8.95
C PHE A 11 -6.55 -10.44 -7.94
N CYS A 12 -7.30 -11.53 -7.80
CA CYS A 12 -6.87 -12.67 -7.00
C CYS A 12 -5.68 -13.39 -7.64
N LEU A 13 -4.70 -13.71 -6.82
CA LEU A 13 -3.63 -14.63 -7.13
C LEU A 13 -4.06 -15.99 -6.59
N GLU A 14 -4.82 -16.72 -7.39
CA GLU A 14 -5.41 -17.99 -6.99
C GLU A 14 -4.37 -19.12 -7.04
N ALA A 15 -4.23 -19.88 -5.94
CA ALA A 15 -3.45 -21.11 -5.91
C ALA A 15 -4.10 -22.13 -4.95
N PRO A 16 -4.87 -23.13 -5.46
CA PRO A 16 -5.17 -23.38 -6.88
C PRO A 16 -6.17 -22.38 -7.51
N PRO A 17 -6.18 -22.24 -8.85
CA PRO A 17 -7.16 -21.43 -9.57
C PRO A 17 -8.61 -21.73 -9.13
N GLY A 18 -9.41 -20.68 -8.99
CA GLY A 18 -10.79 -20.68 -8.54
C GLY A 18 -10.99 -21.00 -7.05
N GLN A 19 -9.95 -21.10 -6.22
CA GLN A 19 -10.13 -21.42 -4.79
C GLN A 19 -10.92 -20.32 -4.06
N ALA A 20 -10.54 -19.05 -4.24
CA ALA A 20 -11.24 -17.93 -3.63
C ALA A 20 -12.72 -17.90 -4.06
N ARG A 21 -12.99 -18.11 -5.36
CA ARG A 21 -14.37 -18.16 -5.90
C ARG A 21 -15.20 -19.35 -5.41
N ARG A 22 -14.54 -20.45 -5.03
CA ARG A 22 -15.22 -21.63 -4.47
C ARG A 22 -15.56 -21.45 -3.00
N ALA A 23 -14.78 -20.64 -2.29
CA ALA A 23 -14.93 -20.42 -0.86
C ALA A 23 -15.68 -19.13 -0.52
N LEU A 24 -15.74 -18.16 -1.45
CA LEU A 24 -16.27 -16.82 -1.22
C LEU A 24 -17.26 -16.41 -2.30
N GLU A 25 -18.26 -15.63 -1.91
CA GLU A 25 -19.16 -14.95 -2.81
C GLU A 25 -19.35 -13.49 -2.40
N LEU A 26 -19.61 -12.63 -3.38
CA LEU A 26 -19.96 -11.23 -3.13
C LEU A 26 -21.46 -11.06 -3.14
N ARG A 27 -21.97 -10.42 -2.08
CA ARG A 27 -23.38 -10.08 -1.97
C ARG A 27 -23.53 -8.58 -1.82
N LEU A 28 -24.59 -8.02 -2.42
CA LEU A 28 -24.99 -6.64 -2.16
C LEU A 28 -25.61 -6.58 -0.77
N THR A 29 -24.98 -5.85 0.14
CA THR A 29 -25.53 -5.54 1.46
C THR A 29 -26.22 -4.18 1.34
N GLY A 30 -27.50 -4.08 1.73
CA GLY A 30 -28.41 -2.98 1.35
C GLY A 30 -27.91 -1.55 1.55
N ASN A 31 -28.69 -0.58 1.05
CA ASN A 31 -28.42 0.83 0.70
C ASN A 31 -27.38 1.68 1.46
N ALA A 32 -26.88 1.29 2.63
CA ALA A 32 -25.82 2.00 3.36
C ALA A 32 -24.42 1.36 3.22
N LYS A 33 -24.31 0.08 2.84
CA LYS A 33 -23.04 -0.68 2.92
C LYS A 33 -22.46 -1.14 1.58
N GLY A 34 -23.25 -1.14 0.52
CA GLY A 34 -22.80 -1.41 -0.85
C GLY A 34 -22.56 -2.89 -1.14
N LYS A 35 -21.38 -3.42 -0.82
CA LYS A 35 -20.93 -4.78 -1.15
C LYS A 35 -20.27 -5.45 0.06
N GLY A 36 -20.54 -6.74 0.25
CA GLY A 36 -19.91 -7.56 1.28
C GLY A 36 -19.36 -8.87 0.70
N LEU A 37 -18.23 -9.34 1.23
CA LEU A 37 -17.63 -10.65 0.91
C LEU A 37 -18.06 -11.70 1.95
N PHE A 38 -18.67 -12.79 1.50
CA PHE A 38 -19.25 -13.84 2.35
C PHE A 38 -18.60 -15.19 2.07
N ALA A 39 -18.31 -15.96 3.12
CA ALA A 39 -17.86 -17.34 2.98
C ALA A 39 -19.04 -18.25 2.63
N ILE A 40 -18.85 -19.10 1.61
CA ILE A 40 -19.80 -20.15 1.19
C ILE A 40 -19.30 -21.55 1.57
N GLN A 41 -18.11 -21.64 2.16
CA GLN A 41 -17.54 -22.86 2.70
C GLN A 41 -16.93 -22.61 4.08
N ASN A 42 -16.74 -23.67 4.85
CA ASN A 42 -16.05 -23.59 6.12
C ASN A 42 -14.56 -23.26 5.91
N ILE A 43 -14.11 -22.17 6.50
CA ILE A 43 -12.71 -21.74 6.51
C ILE A 43 -12.12 -22.09 7.88
N ARG A 44 -11.04 -22.86 7.92
CA ARG A 44 -10.39 -23.26 9.19
C ARG A 44 -9.42 -22.18 9.65
N LYS A 45 -9.11 -22.21 10.95
CA LYS A 45 -8.06 -21.37 11.54
C LYS A 45 -6.69 -21.72 10.93
N GLY A 46 -5.92 -20.72 10.51
CA GLY A 46 -4.67 -20.87 9.77
C GLY A 46 -4.81 -20.88 8.24
N ASP A 47 -6.03 -21.04 7.70
CA ASP A 47 -6.24 -21.06 6.25
C ASP A 47 -6.03 -19.66 5.64
N THR A 48 -5.40 -19.63 4.47
CA THR A 48 -5.43 -18.46 3.58
C THR A 48 -6.77 -18.41 2.86
N ILE A 49 -7.52 -17.33 3.07
CA ILE A 49 -8.83 -17.09 2.48
C ILE A 49 -8.67 -16.71 1.00
N PHE A 50 -7.89 -15.68 0.73
CA PHE A 50 -7.48 -15.28 -0.62
C PHE A 50 -6.19 -14.46 -0.58
N VAL A 51 -5.56 -14.36 -1.74
CA VAL A 51 -4.41 -13.51 -2.00
C VAL A 51 -4.77 -12.56 -3.12
N GLU A 52 -4.51 -11.27 -2.97
CA GLU A 52 -4.89 -10.25 -3.95
C GLU A 52 -3.72 -9.30 -4.24
N LYS A 53 -3.55 -8.96 -5.52
CA LYS A 53 -2.66 -7.86 -5.94
C LYS A 53 -3.44 -6.55 -5.98
N PRO A 54 -2.82 -5.39 -5.69
CA PRO A 54 -3.53 -4.13 -5.81
C PRO A 54 -3.93 -3.86 -7.27
N VAL A 55 -5.06 -3.19 -7.43
CA VAL A 55 -5.51 -2.62 -8.70
C VAL A 55 -4.51 -1.56 -9.16
N VAL A 56 -4.14 -0.69 -8.23
CA VAL A 56 -3.06 0.30 -8.33
C VAL A 56 -2.40 0.44 -6.96
N SER A 57 -1.10 0.69 -6.94
CA SER A 57 -0.32 0.99 -5.73
C SER A 57 0.62 2.14 -6.00
N ALA A 58 1.09 2.86 -4.98
CA ALA A 58 2.12 3.89 -5.11
C ALA A 58 2.93 3.99 -3.83
N GLN A 59 4.25 4.21 -3.97
CA GLN A 59 5.12 4.51 -2.83
C GLN A 59 4.77 5.88 -2.28
N PHE A 60 4.91 6.08 -0.97
CA PHE A 60 4.81 7.41 -0.37
C PHE A 60 5.97 8.31 -0.81
N LEU A 61 5.69 9.59 -1.02
CA LEU A 61 6.64 10.52 -1.64
C LEU A 61 7.81 10.87 -0.71
N TRP A 62 7.55 10.98 0.59
CA TRP A 62 8.56 11.10 1.64
C TRP A 62 9.37 9.81 1.75
N ASN A 63 8.74 8.64 1.71
CA ASN A 63 9.46 7.35 1.72
C ASN A 63 10.46 7.28 0.55
N ALA A 64 10.02 7.63 -0.66
CA ALA A 64 10.92 7.73 -1.83
C ALA A 64 11.99 8.82 -1.68
N LEU A 65 11.65 10.00 -1.13
CA LEU A 65 12.58 11.12 -0.92
C LEU A 65 13.72 10.72 0.06
N TYR A 66 13.37 10.03 1.14
CA TYR A 66 14.28 9.45 2.14
C TYR A 66 14.97 8.16 1.66
N LYS A 67 14.97 7.90 0.35
CA LYS A 67 15.77 6.86 -0.32
C LYS A 67 15.40 5.43 0.02
N TYR A 68 14.18 5.18 0.49
CA TYR A 68 13.65 3.82 0.53
C TYR A 68 13.46 3.33 -0.89
N ARG A 69 14.23 2.31 -1.28
CA ARG A 69 14.22 1.81 -2.66
C ARG A 69 13.17 0.71 -2.79
N ALA A 70 12.03 1.05 -3.38
CA ALA A 70 10.96 0.11 -3.66
C ALA A 70 10.81 -0.11 -5.18
N CYS A 71 10.34 -1.29 -5.57
CA CYS A 71 9.87 -1.55 -6.92
C CYS A 71 8.69 -0.63 -7.21
N ASP A 72 8.77 0.14 -8.30
CA ASP A 72 7.72 1.08 -8.68
C ASP A 72 6.38 0.38 -8.95
N HIS A 73 6.36 -0.91 -9.28
CA HIS A 73 5.12 -1.66 -9.52
C HIS A 73 4.55 -2.34 -8.28
N CYS A 74 5.36 -3.11 -7.56
CA CYS A 74 4.90 -4.00 -6.49
C CYS A 74 5.31 -3.55 -5.08
N LEU A 75 5.99 -2.42 -4.95
CA LEU A 75 6.51 -1.87 -3.70
C LEU A 75 7.47 -2.78 -2.91
N ARG A 76 7.89 -3.91 -3.47
CA ARG A 76 8.92 -4.77 -2.88
C ARG A 76 10.22 -3.98 -2.73
N ALA A 77 10.85 -4.07 -1.55
CA ALA A 77 12.19 -3.55 -1.30
C ALA A 77 13.19 -4.03 -2.37
N LEU A 78 14.05 -3.13 -2.83
CA LEU A 78 15.11 -3.40 -3.82
C LEU A 78 16.51 -3.46 -3.19
N GLU A 79 16.62 -3.16 -1.91
CA GLU A 79 17.84 -3.31 -1.11
C GLU A 79 17.92 -4.74 -0.58
N THR A 80 19.11 -5.35 -0.56
CA THR A 80 19.28 -6.62 0.18
C THR A 80 18.98 -6.40 1.67
N ALA A 81 18.76 -7.48 2.41
CA ALA A 81 18.55 -7.38 3.85
C ALA A 81 19.73 -6.66 4.55
N GLU A 82 20.96 -6.93 4.12
CA GLU A 82 22.16 -6.26 4.63
C GLU A 82 22.20 -4.78 4.31
N GLU A 83 21.91 -4.38 3.07
CA GLU A 83 21.84 -2.97 2.69
C GLU A 83 20.75 -2.22 3.45
N ASN A 84 19.60 -2.87 3.63
CA ASN A 84 18.50 -2.32 4.40
C ASN A 84 18.91 -2.14 5.87
N ALA A 85 19.55 -3.13 6.50
CA ALA A 85 20.08 -3.00 7.86
C ALA A 85 21.13 -1.89 7.97
N GLN A 86 22.08 -1.83 7.03
CA GLN A 86 23.13 -0.80 7.01
C GLN A 86 22.57 0.61 6.90
N ARG A 87 21.57 0.81 6.03
CA ARG A 87 20.88 2.09 5.89
C ARG A 87 20.14 2.48 7.18
N LEU A 88 19.45 1.52 7.80
CA LEU A 88 18.69 1.76 9.03
C LEU A 88 19.60 2.00 10.25
N LEU A 89 20.81 1.44 10.26
CA LEU A 89 21.78 1.63 11.33
C LEU A 89 22.71 2.84 11.11
N GLY A 90 22.80 3.37 9.90
CA GLY A 90 23.80 4.38 9.53
C GLY A 90 25.25 3.88 9.61
N ARG A 91 25.48 2.57 9.74
CA ARG A 91 26.80 1.93 9.83
C ARG A 91 26.84 0.59 9.13
N PHE A 92 28.04 0.13 8.80
CA PHE A 92 28.23 -1.20 8.25
C PHE A 92 27.81 -2.29 9.25
N GLN A 93 27.04 -3.26 8.76
CA GLN A 93 26.54 -4.40 9.52
C GLN A 93 26.41 -5.58 8.56
N LEU A 94 27.12 -6.67 8.87
CA LEU A 94 26.93 -7.96 8.21
C LEU A 94 25.76 -8.70 8.87
N LEU A 95 24.96 -9.39 8.06
CA LEU A 95 23.92 -10.26 8.57
C LEU A 95 24.38 -11.72 8.49
N PRO A 96 24.11 -12.54 9.52
CA PRO A 96 24.29 -13.99 9.40
C PRO A 96 23.35 -14.55 8.33
N HIS A 97 23.68 -15.71 7.77
CA HIS A 97 22.86 -16.36 6.74
C HIS A 97 22.44 -15.44 5.57
N PRO A 98 23.39 -14.78 4.87
CA PRO A 98 23.07 -13.88 3.75
C PRO A 98 22.30 -14.59 2.62
N GLU A 99 22.44 -15.91 2.49
CA GLU A 99 21.68 -16.75 1.56
C GLU A 99 20.16 -16.77 1.82
N LYS A 100 19.71 -16.29 2.99
CA LYS A 100 18.28 -16.14 3.33
C LYS A 100 17.67 -14.84 2.81
N CYS A 101 18.47 -13.94 2.24
CA CYS A 101 17.97 -12.77 1.57
C CYS A 101 17.22 -13.16 0.28
N SER A 102 15.95 -12.74 0.16
CA SER A 102 15.11 -13.04 -1.00
C SER A 102 15.36 -12.13 -2.22
N ILE A 103 16.22 -11.12 -2.08
CA ILE A 103 16.43 -10.08 -3.09
C ILE A 103 17.40 -10.56 -4.17
N ARG A 104 16.93 -10.52 -5.42
CA ARG A 104 17.65 -10.97 -6.62
C ARG A 104 18.01 -9.76 -7.47
N LYS A 105 19.09 -9.07 -7.12
CA LYS A 105 19.52 -7.82 -7.76
C LYS A 105 19.80 -7.95 -9.25
N GLU A 106 20.25 -9.11 -9.68
CA GLU A 106 20.51 -9.43 -11.08
C GLU A 106 19.23 -9.39 -11.94
N LEU A 107 18.06 -9.52 -11.33
CA LEU A 107 16.77 -9.40 -12.02
C LEU A 107 16.26 -7.96 -12.06
N HIS A 108 16.85 -7.05 -11.29
CA HIS A 108 16.38 -5.67 -11.21
C HIS A 108 16.53 -4.98 -12.57
N GLN A 109 15.53 -4.20 -12.92
CA GLN A 109 15.47 -3.47 -14.19
C GLN A 109 15.13 -2.01 -13.92
N CYS A 110 15.59 -1.13 -14.80
CA CYS A 110 15.20 0.27 -14.79
C CYS A 110 14.41 0.63 -16.05
N CYS A 111 13.55 1.62 -15.95
CA CYS A 111 13.04 2.30 -17.14
C CYS A 111 14.23 3.00 -17.84
N PRO A 112 14.47 2.76 -19.14
CA PRO A 112 15.62 3.36 -19.83
C PRO A 112 15.51 4.89 -19.90
N SER A 113 14.29 5.44 -19.91
CA SER A 113 14.06 6.87 -20.05
C SER A 113 14.13 7.63 -18.74
N CYS A 114 13.43 7.17 -17.69
CA CYS A 114 13.33 7.89 -16.41
C CYS A 114 14.07 7.20 -15.25
N GLN A 115 14.74 6.07 -15.49
CA GLN A 115 15.56 5.37 -14.49
C GLN A 115 14.79 4.96 -13.21
N VAL A 116 13.46 4.85 -13.26
CA VAL A 116 12.70 4.26 -12.15
C VAL A 116 12.97 2.75 -12.11
N ALA A 117 13.06 2.18 -10.91
CA ALA A 117 13.51 0.80 -10.71
C ALA A 117 12.35 -0.19 -10.47
N TYR A 118 12.56 -1.41 -10.94
CA TYR A 118 11.64 -2.54 -10.83
C TYR A 118 12.39 -3.77 -10.36
N CYS A 119 11.74 -4.62 -9.55
CA CYS A 119 12.37 -5.84 -9.05
C CYS A 119 12.54 -6.94 -10.12
N SER A 120 11.87 -6.82 -11.26
CA SER A 120 11.94 -7.81 -12.35
C SER A 120 11.52 -7.22 -13.70
N PRO A 121 11.87 -7.88 -14.83
CA PRO A 121 11.36 -7.51 -16.16
C PRO A 121 9.83 -7.52 -16.25
N GLU A 122 9.18 -8.46 -15.57
CA GLU A 122 7.72 -8.59 -15.55
C GLU A 122 7.06 -7.40 -14.85
N CYS A 123 7.63 -6.94 -13.72
CA CYS A 123 7.13 -5.74 -13.03
C CYS A 123 7.30 -4.49 -13.89
N ARG A 124 8.43 -4.35 -14.58
CA ARG A 124 8.66 -3.23 -15.51
C ARG A 124 7.65 -3.25 -16.65
N GLN A 125 7.43 -4.41 -17.27
CA GLN A 125 6.51 -4.54 -18.39
C GLN A 125 5.05 -4.33 -17.96
N ALA A 126 4.66 -4.86 -16.80
CA ALA A 126 3.32 -4.66 -16.25
C ALA A 126 3.06 -3.17 -15.96
N ALA A 127 4.00 -2.47 -15.32
CA ALA A 127 3.91 -1.04 -15.11
C ALA A 127 3.84 -0.26 -16.43
N TRP A 128 4.71 -0.59 -17.40
CA TRP A 128 4.72 0.02 -18.73
C TRP A 128 3.38 -0.11 -19.44
N ASN A 129 2.78 -1.31 -19.40
CA ASN A 129 1.49 -1.56 -20.05
C ASN A 129 0.32 -0.91 -19.33
N GLN A 130 0.41 -0.73 -18.01
CA GLN A 130 -0.71 -0.25 -17.20
C GLN A 130 -0.72 1.27 -17.03
N TYR A 131 0.34 1.91 -16.55
CA TYR A 131 0.31 3.34 -16.16
C TYR A 131 1.61 4.11 -16.41
N HIS A 132 2.74 3.43 -16.64
CA HIS A 132 4.04 4.09 -16.61
C HIS A 132 4.32 4.90 -17.88
N GLN A 133 3.78 4.58 -19.05
CA GLN A 133 3.98 5.40 -20.25
C GLN A 133 3.50 6.83 -20.05
N VAL A 134 2.33 7.00 -19.43
CA VAL A 134 1.73 8.32 -19.14
C VAL A 134 2.48 9.05 -18.02
N LEU A 135 3.00 8.32 -17.03
CA LEU A 135 3.71 8.91 -15.88
C LEU A 135 5.23 8.97 -16.05
N CYS A 136 5.78 8.50 -17.17
CA CYS A 136 7.21 8.47 -17.41
C CYS A 136 7.72 9.89 -17.65
N LEU A 137 8.49 10.43 -16.71
CA LEU A 137 9.09 11.76 -16.82
C LEU A 137 10.24 11.83 -17.84
N GLY A 138 10.76 10.68 -18.29
CA GLY A 138 11.93 10.63 -19.17
C GLY A 138 13.08 11.54 -18.69
N PRO A 139 13.64 12.37 -19.58
CA PRO A 139 14.66 13.37 -19.24
C PRO A 139 14.20 14.44 -18.23
N SER A 140 12.90 14.74 -18.16
CA SER A 140 12.33 15.75 -17.26
C SER A 140 12.22 15.28 -15.80
N LYS A 141 12.79 14.12 -15.44
CA LYS A 141 12.78 13.62 -14.07
C LYS A 141 13.32 14.63 -13.06
N GLN A 142 14.36 15.37 -13.42
CA GLN A 142 14.98 16.38 -12.55
C GLN A 142 14.45 17.80 -12.80
N ASP A 143 13.47 17.97 -13.68
CA ASP A 143 12.88 19.27 -13.98
C ASP A 143 11.82 19.64 -12.94
N SER A 144 12.14 20.58 -12.04
CA SER A 144 11.19 21.10 -11.05
C SER A 144 10.01 21.86 -11.67
N GLY A 145 10.14 22.30 -12.93
CA GLY A 145 9.06 22.94 -13.69
C GLY A 145 8.01 21.96 -14.21
N HIS A 146 8.33 20.66 -14.28
CA HIS A 146 7.42 19.65 -14.82
C HIS A 146 6.14 19.55 -13.95
N PRO A 147 4.93 19.58 -14.53
CA PRO A 147 3.67 19.59 -13.77
C PRO A 147 3.55 18.47 -12.73
N LEU A 148 3.94 17.24 -13.11
CA LEU A 148 3.92 16.10 -12.18
C LEU A 148 4.93 16.25 -11.02
N ASN A 149 6.06 16.92 -11.22
CA ASN A 149 7.03 17.18 -10.16
C ASN A 149 6.51 18.26 -9.20
N LYS A 150 5.88 19.31 -9.73
CA LYS A 150 5.17 20.33 -8.91
C LYS A 150 4.07 19.71 -8.06
N LEU A 151 3.27 18.80 -8.63
CA LEU A 151 2.23 18.08 -7.89
C LEU A 151 2.82 17.28 -6.71
N GLN A 152 3.90 16.53 -6.97
CA GLN A 152 4.57 15.74 -5.94
C GLN A 152 5.17 16.61 -4.83
N GLU A 153 5.75 17.76 -5.19
CA GLU A 153 6.30 18.72 -4.23
C GLU A 153 5.20 19.36 -3.39
N ALA A 154 4.14 19.84 -4.03
CA ALA A 154 2.98 20.41 -3.34
C ALA A 154 2.37 19.40 -2.36
N TRP A 155 2.25 18.12 -2.75
CA TRP A 155 1.79 17.07 -1.86
C TRP A 155 2.67 16.92 -0.62
N ARG A 156 4.00 16.81 -0.77
CA ARG A 156 4.91 16.68 0.37
C ARG A 156 4.83 17.87 1.33
N ASN A 157 4.61 19.08 0.80
CA ASN A 157 4.48 20.30 1.60
C ASN A 157 3.13 20.38 2.36
N ILE A 158 2.10 19.70 1.87
CA ILE A 158 0.77 19.65 2.48
C ILE A 158 0.66 18.48 3.46
N HIS A 159 1.16 17.30 3.06
CA HIS A 159 1.07 16.05 3.81
C HIS A 159 2.43 15.68 4.38
N TYR A 160 2.77 16.26 5.54
CA TYR A 160 4.01 15.96 6.24
C TYR A 160 3.95 14.56 6.90
N PRO A 161 5.07 13.85 7.09
CA PRO A 161 5.06 12.51 7.68
C PRO A 161 4.38 12.42 9.06
N PRO A 162 3.76 11.28 9.41
CA PRO A 162 3.64 10.07 8.59
C PRO A 162 2.61 10.23 7.45
N GLU A 163 2.99 9.83 6.23
CA GLU A 163 2.04 9.81 5.12
C GLU A 163 1.01 8.68 5.31
N THR A 164 -0.26 9.04 5.17
CA THR A 164 -1.39 8.12 5.31
C THR A 164 -2.12 7.86 3.99
N SER A 165 -1.72 8.56 2.93
CA SER A 165 -2.30 8.49 1.59
C SER A 165 -1.27 8.92 0.55
N SER A 166 -1.56 8.73 -0.74
CA SER A 166 -0.66 9.10 -1.83
C SER A 166 -1.43 9.74 -2.99
N ILE A 167 -1.10 10.99 -3.32
CA ILE A 167 -1.60 11.64 -4.54
C ILE A 167 -1.19 10.88 -5.80
N MET A 168 -0.07 10.16 -5.74
CA MET A 168 0.41 9.34 -6.86
C MET A 168 -0.45 8.11 -7.09
N LEU A 169 -1.25 7.69 -6.10
CA LEU A 169 -2.26 6.65 -6.31
C LEU A 169 -3.35 7.14 -7.26
N MET A 170 -3.85 8.38 -7.06
CA MET A 170 -4.79 9.03 -7.97
C MET A 170 -4.16 9.24 -9.36
N ALA A 171 -2.90 9.65 -9.41
CA ALA A 171 -2.18 9.81 -10.68
C ALA A 171 -2.10 8.49 -11.46
N ARG A 172 -1.87 7.37 -10.77
CA ARG A 172 -1.87 6.03 -11.37
C ARG A 172 -3.25 5.56 -11.81
N MET A 173 -4.32 5.93 -11.09
CA MET A 173 -5.69 5.66 -11.56
C MET A 173 -5.95 6.33 -12.91
N VAL A 174 -5.64 7.63 -13.01
CA VAL A 174 -5.78 8.39 -14.27
C VAL A 174 -4.93 7.77 -15.37
N ALA A 175 -3.64 7.56 -15.12
CA ALA A 175 -2.72 6.99 -16.10
C ALA A 175 -3.16 5.59 -16.57
N THR A 176 -3.72 4.78 -15.67
CA THR A 176 -4.27 3.47 -16.00
C THR A 176 -5.42 3.57 -16.99
N VAL A 177 -6.38 4.47 -16.77
CA VAL A 177 -7.47 4.70 -17.72
C VAL A 177 -6.95 5.27 -19.04
N LYS A 178 -6.03 6.23 -19.00
CA LYS A 178 -5.48 6.88 -20.20
C LYS A 178 -4.79 5.89 -21.14
N GLN A 179 -4.06 4.91 -20.59
CA GLN A 179 -3.37 3.88 -21.37
C GLN A 179 -4.26 2.70 -21.78
N ALA A 180 -5.41 2.52 -21.14
CA ALA A 180 -6.25 1.36 -21.38
C ALA A 180 -6.87 1.38 -22.78
N LYS A 181 -6.96 0.19 -23.38
CA LYS A 181 -7.77 0.00 -24.60
C LYS A 181 -9.26 0.14 -24.30
N ASP A 182 -9.70 -0.40 -23.17
CA ASP A 182 -11.07 -0.30 -22.68
C ASP A 182 -11.11 0.65 -21.47
N LYS A 183 -11.27 1.94 -21.74
CA LYS A 183 -11.29 3.01 -20.72
C LYS A 183 -12.51 2.87 -19.80
N GLU A 184 -13.66 2.55 -20.37
CA GLU A 184 -14.93 2.43 -19.65
C GLU A 184 -14.88 1.29 -18.63
N TRP A 185 -14.22 0.18 -18.96
CA TRP A 185 -14.00 -0.90 -18.00
C TRP A 185 -13.25 -0.44 -16.75
N TRP A 186 -12.17 0.33 -16.92
CA TRP A 186 -11.39 0.84 -15.78
C TRP A 186 -12.15 1.90 -14.99
N ILE A 187 -12.88 2.79 -15.65
CA ILE A 187 -13.74 3.78 -15.00
C ILE A 187 -14.79 3.06 -14.14
N LYS A 188 -15.47 2.06 -14.73
CA LYS A 188 -16.45 1.23 -14.02
C LYS A 188 -15.83 0.41 -12.88
N LEU A 189 -14.59 -0.05 -13.04
CA LEU A 189 -13.84 -0.76 -11.99
C LEU A 189 -13.58 0.18 -10.81
N PHE A 190 -13.07 1.39 -11.07
CA PHE A 190 -12.79 2.36 -10.00
C PHE A 190 -14.06 2.86 -9.33
N SER A 191 -15.19 2.96 -10.05
CA SER A 191 -16.48 3.30 -9.44
C SER A 191 -17.05 2.21 -8.53
N GLN A 192 -16.42 1.03 -8.44
CA GLN A 192 -16.84 -0.01 -7.50
C GLN A 192 -16.35 0.23 -6.07
N PHE A 193 -15.30 1.04 -5.90
CA PHE A 193 -14.81 1.43 -4.57
C PHE A 193 -15.81 2.37 -3.89
N CYS A 194 -15.84 2.36 -2.56
CA CYS A 194 -16.78 3.18 -1.81
C CYS A 194 -16.56 4.67 -2.10
N ASN A 195 -17.59 5.32 -2.66
CA ASN A 195 -17.75 6.77 -2.71
C ASN A 195 -18.80 7.17 -1.68
N LYS A 196 -18.37 7.83 -0.61
CA LYS A 196 -19.27 8.17 0.49
C LYS A 196 -20.20 9.34 0.13
N THR A 197 -21.15 9.65 1.00
CA THR A 197 -22.00 10.84 0.85
C THR A 197 -21.18 12.12 1.02
N ALA A 198 -21.62 13.24 0.44
CA ALA A 198 -20.88 14.51 0.43
C ALA A 198 -20.40 14.97 1.83
N ASN A 199 -21.19 14.73 2.88
CA ASN A 199 -20.81 15.08 4.25
C ASN A 199 -19.65 14.22 4.78
N GLU A 200 -19.62 12.94 4.44
CA GLU A 200 -18.57 12.01 4.87
C GLU A 200 -17.27 12.22 4.06
N GLU A 201 -17.38 12.66 2.81
CA GLU A 201 -16.22 13.07 1.99
C GLU A 201 -15.49 14.25 2.65
N GLU A 202 -16.21 15.27 3.13
CA GLU A 202 -15.60 16.41 3.84
C GLU A 202 -14.87 15.98 5.11
N GLU A 203 -15.42 15.06 5.90
CA GLU A 203 -14.74 14.52 7.08
C GLU A 203 -13.44 13.77 6.74
N ILE A 204 -13.45 12.97 5.67
CA ILE A 204 -12.26 12.22 5.22
C ILE A 204 -11.18 13.20 4.75
N ILE A 205 -11.56 14.18 3.94
CA ILE A 205 -10.63 15.19 3.44
C ILE A 205 -10.06 16.01 4.60
N HIS A 206 -10.89 16.38 5.58
CA HIS A 206 -10.43 17.07 6.78
C HIS A 206 -9.46 16.21 7.61
N LYS A 207 -9.71 14.91 7.76
CA LYS A 207 -8.77 13.99 8.44
C LYS A 207 -7.44 13.86 7.71
N LEU A 208 -7.45 13.94 6.39
CA LEU A 208 -6.24 13.81 5.57
C LEU A 208 -5.46 15.12 5.46
N LEU A 209 -6.13 16.27 5.28
CA LEU A 209 -5.47 17.55 5.00
C LEU A 209 -5.45 18.53 6.19
N GLY A 210 -6.19 18.23 7.26
CA GLY A 210 -6.33 19.08 8.44
C GLY A 210 -7.13 20.38 8.20
N ASP A 211 -7.09 21.29 9.17
CA ASP A 211 -7.94 22.49 9.22
C ASP A 211 -7.77 23.47 8.03
N LYS A 212 -6.69 23.35 7.24
CA LYS A 212 -6.38 24.17 6.05
C LYS A 212 -6.89 23.57 4.73
N PHE A 213 -7.79 22.59 4.79
CA PHE A 213 -8.17 21.72 3.67
C PHE A 213 -8.61 22.42 2.37
N LYS A 214 -9.48 23.45 2.42
CA LYS A 214 -10.13 23.98 1.19
C LYS A 214 -9.13 24.60 0.21
N GLY A 215 -8.17 25.39 0.71
CA GLY A 215 -7.18 26.06 -0.13
C GLY A 215 -6.16 25.07 -0.70
N GLN A 216 -5.71 24.12 0.12
CA GLN A 216 -4.72 23.11 -0.28
C GLN A 216 -5.28 22.12 -1.29
N LEU A 217 -6.54 21.68 -1.12
CA LEU A 217 -7.18 20.75 -2.05
C LEU A 217 -7.34 21.36 -3.44
N GLU A 218 -7.69 22.65 -3.52
CA GLU A 218 -7.83 23.35 -4.81
C GLU A 218 -6.49 23.53 -5.52
N VAL A 219 -5.43 23.86 -4.79
CA VAL A 219 -4.06 23.90 -5.34
C VAL A 219 -3.66 22.53 -5.89
N LEU A 220 -3.90 21.46 -5.13
CA LEU A 220 -3.64 20.09 -5.59
C LEU A 220 -4.44 19.74 -6.84
N ARG A 221 -5.73 20.13 -6.89
CA ARG A 221 -6.59 19.89 -8.06
C ARG A 221 -6.06 20.60 -9.30
N MET A 222 -5.64 21.85 -9.20
CA MET A 222 -5.09 22.60 -10.34
C MET A 222 -3.81 21.96 -10.87
N LEU A 223 -2.87 21.61 -9.98
CA LEU A 223 -1.63 20.92 -10.37
C LEU A 223 -1.90 19.52 -10.95
N PHE A 224 -2.88 18.80 -10.39
CA PHE A 224 -3.31 17.49 -10.88
C PHE A 224 -3.93 17.59 -12.28
N THR A 225 -4.71 18.64 -12.52
CA THR A 225 -5.30 18.95 -13.83
C THR A 225 -4.23 19.28 -14.85
N GLU A 226 -3.32 20.21 -14.52
CA GLU A 226 -2.19 20.59 -15.38
C GLU A 226 -1.34 19.36 -15.77
N ALA A 227 -1.12 18.44 -14.83
CA ALA A 227 -0.29 17.26 -15.07
C ALA A 227 -0.97 16.14 -15.85
N LEU A 228 -2.28 15.94 -15.68
CA LEU A 228 -2.91 14.65 -16.03
C LEU A 228 -4.24 14.74 -16.78
N TYR A 229 -4.78 15.94 -17.04
CA TYR A 229 -6.11 16.11 -17.64
C TYR A 229 -6.35 15.22 -18.86
N ASP A 230 -7.56 14.68 -18.95
CA ASP A 230 -8.06 13.89 -20.08
C ASP A 230 -9.57 14.12 -20.20
N ASP A 231 -10.06 14.41 -21.40
CA ASP A 231 -11.48 14.71 -21.64
C ASP A 231 -12.41 13.55 -21.24
N HIS A 232 -11.96 12.30 -21.40
CA HIS A 232 -12.72 11.11 -20.99
C HIS A 232 -12.92 11.04 -19.47
N LEU A 233 -12.05 11.72 -18.73
CA LEU A 233 -12.06 11.79 -17.27
C LEU A 233 -12.40 13.19 -16.78
N SER A 234 -12.92 14.08 -17.62
CA SER A 234 -13.23 15.48 -17.28
C SER A 234 -13.94 15.65 -15.93
N LYS A 235 -14.88 14.76 -15.60
CA LYS A 235 -15.56 14.73 -14.29
C LYS A 235 -14.60 14.60 -13.09
N TRP A 236 -13.55 13.81 -13.19
CA TRP A 236 -12.55 13.62 -12.13
C TRP A 236 -11.72 14.87 -11.84
N PHE A 237 -11.65 15.80 -12.79
CA PHE A 237 -10.92 17.06 -12.67
C PHE A 237 -11.81 18.24 -12.22
N SER A 238 -13.13 18.04 -12.11
CA SER A 238 -14.03 19.02 -11.50
C SER A 238 -13.75 19.15 -10.00
N PRO A 239 -14.12 20.25 -9.34
CA PRO A 239 -13.99 20.40 -7.89
C PRO A 239 -14.66 19.25 -7.11
N GLU A 240 -15.84 18.83 -7.54
CA GLU A 240 -16.61 17.74 -6.94
C GLU A 240 -15.98 16.39 -7.23
N GLY A 241 -15.64 16.09 -8.48
CA GLY A 241 -15.04 14.80 -8.83
C GLY A 241 -13.66 14.58 -8.22
N PHE A 242 -12.86 15.65 -8.09
CA PHE A 242 -11.56 15.56 -7.42
C PHE A 242 -11.72 15.28 -5.91
N ARG A 243 -12.72 15.89 -5.26
CA ARG A 243 -13.07 15.58 -3.86
C ARG A 243 -13.48 14.11 -3.72
N SER A 244 -14.35 13.61 -4.60
CA SER A 244 -14.77 12.21 -4.56
C SER A 244 -13.62 11.23 -4.83
N LEU A 245 -12.69 11.54 -5.73
CA LEU A 245 -11.47 10.73 -5.92
C LEU A 245 -10.61 10.70 -4.66
N PHE A 246 -10.47 11.85 -4.00
CA PHE A 246 -9.70 11.96 -2.77
C PHE A 246 -10.34 11.15 -1.63
N ALA A 247 -11.67 11.24 -1.48
CA ALA A 247 -12.43 10.46 -0.51
C ALA A 247 -12.38 8.96 -0.82
N LEU A 248 -12.38 8.57 -2.11
CA LEU A 248 -12.21 7.18 -2.54
C LEU A 248 -10.86 6.63 -2.08
N VAL A 249 -9.76 7.33 -2.40
CA VAL A 249 -8.43 6.90 -1.96
C VAL A 249 -8.30 6.92 -0.44
N GLY A 250 -8.86 7.93 0.22
CA GLY A 250 -8.86 8.02 1.69
C GLY A 250 -9.69 6.95 2.40
N THR A 251 -10.75 6.44 1.78
CA THR A 251 -11.62 5.41 2.36
C THR A 251 -11.14 4.00 2.07
N ASN A 252 -10.62 3.77 0.87
CA ASN A 252 -10.33 2.42 0.36
C ASN A 252 -8.82 2.13 0.29
N GLY A 253 -7.97 3.13 0.49
CA GLY A 253 -6.52 2.98 0.47
C GLY A 253 -6.03 2.10 1.61
N GLN A 254 -5.27 1.06 1.27
CA GLN A 254 -4.62 0.18 2.23
C GLN A 254 -3.12 0.47 2.24
N GLY A 255 -2.55 0.73 3.42
CA GLY A 255 -1.10 0.87 3.61
C GLY A 255 -0.36 -0.42 3.25
N ILE A 256 0.79 -0.27 2.61
CA ILE A 256 1.70 -1.33 2.19
C ILE A 256 3.07 -1.03 2.81
N GLY A 257 3.62 -1.97 3.57
CA GLY A 257 4.98 -1.91 4.09
C GLY A 257 5.75 -3.14 3.64
N THR A 258 6.91 -2.96 3.01
CA THR A 258 7.80 -4.08 2.69
C THR A 258 9.21 -3.84 3.22
N SER A 259 9.83 -4.89 3.73
CA SER A 259 11.20 -4.86 4.24
C SER A 259 11.93 -6.14 3.81
N SER A 260 13.13 -5.98 3.27
CA SER A 260 13.99 -7.12 2.96
C SER A 260 14.63 -7.68 4.24
N LEU A 261 14.88 -6.84 5.24
CA LEU A 261 15.34 -7.27 6.57
C LEU A 261 14.30 -8.15 7.27
N SER A 262 13.03 -7.72 7.32
CA SER A 262 11.96 -8.50 7.96
C SER A 262 11.69 -9.81 7.23
N GLN A 263 11.83 -9.85 5.90
CA GLN A 263 11.77 -11.09 5.13
C GLN A 263 12.93 -12.04 5.46
N TRP A 264 14.15 -11.50 5.61
CA TRP A 264 15.32 -12.28 6.01
C TRP A 264 15.15 -12.87 7.42
N VAL A 265 14.67 -12.09 8.40
CA VAL A 265 14.38 -12.59 9.76
C VAL A 265 13.42 -13.78 9.72
N ARG A 266 12.31 -13.65 8.99
CA ARG A 266 11.34 -14.76 8.82
C ARG A 266 11.95 -16.00 8.16
N ALA A 267 12.86 -15.80 7.21
CA ALA A 267 13.57 -16.90 6.56
C ALA A 267 14.58 -17.57 7.50
N CYS A 268 15.15 -16.80 8.45
CA CYS A 268 15.97 -17.31 9.55
C CYS A 268 15.15 -18.07 10.60
N ASP A 269 13.92 -17.66 10.88
CA ASP A 269 13.01 -18.38 11.78
C ASP A 269 12.70 -19.79 11.27
N ALA A 270 12.65 -19.97 9.95
CA ALA A 270 12.41 -21.26 9.30
C ALA A 270 13.64 -22.18 9.25
N LEU A 271 14.80 -21.76 9.75
CA LEU A 271 16.00 -22.61 9.81
C LEU A 271 15.88 -23.69 10.90
N GLU A 272 16.34 -24.90 10.59
CA GLU A 272 16.56 -25.93 11.60
C GLU A 272 17.99 -25.78 12.12
N LEU A 273 18.15 -25.20 13.31
CA LEU A 273 19.44 -24.94 13.94
C LEU A 273 19.53 -25.64 15.31
N PRO A 274 20.73 -26.08 15.74
CA PRO A 274 20.98 -26.47 17.13
C PRO A 274 20.62 -25.34 18.10
N THR A 275 20.13 -25.70 19.29
CA THR A 275 19.62 -24.74 20.30
C THR A 275 20.56 -23.56 20.56
N GLN A 276 21.86 -23.83 20.74
CA GLN A 276 22.85 -22.79 21.00
C GLN A 276 23.00 -21.80 19.83
N GLN A 277 22.96 -22.28 18.58
CA GLN A 277 23.06 -21.42 17.40
C GLN A 277 21.78 -20.61 17.19
N ARG A 278 20.62 -21.21 17.49
CA ARG A 278 19.31 -20.53 17.50
C ARG A 278 19.32 -19.36 18.48
N GLU A 279 19.72 -19.60 19.73
CA GLU A 279 19.79 -18.55 20.76
C GLU A 279 20.75 -17.41 20.37
N GLN A 280 21.90 -17.73 19.76
CA GLN A 280 22.84 -16.71 19.27
C GLN A 280 22.26 -15.88 18.13
N LEU A 281 21.56 -16.51 17.19
CA LEU A 281 20.92 -15.82 16.06
C LEU A 281 19.79 -14.92 16.54
N ASP A 282 18.93 -15.42 17.43
CA ASP A 282 17.80 -14.66 17.96
C ASP A 282 18.31 -13.46 18.78
N ALA A 283 19.35 -13.65 19.61
CA ALA A 283 19.97 -12.55 20.35
C ALA A 283 20.60 -11.49 19.43
N PHE A 284 21.21 -11.91 18.31
CA PHE A 284 21.72 -10.99 17.29
C PHE A 284 20.60 -10.17 16.65
N ILE A 285 19.50 -10.83 16.24
CA ILE A 285 18.35 -10.17 15.61
C ILE A 285 17.70 -9.18 16.58
N ASP A 286 17.52 -9.55 17.85
CA ASP A 286 16.99 -8.67 18.88
C ASP A 286 17.88 -7.44 19.09
N GLN A 287 19.19 -7.62 19.16
CA GLN A 287 20.12 -6.49 19.30
C GLN A 287 20.10 -5.61 18.05
N LEU A 288 20.02 -6.20 16.86
CA LEU A 288 19.92 -5.47 15.60
C LEU A 288 18.70 -4.54 15.57
N TYR A 289 17.51 -5.02 15.96
CA TYR A 289 16.31 -4.18 16.00
C TYR A 289 16.37 -3.10 17.08
N LYS A 290 16.96 -3.38 18.25
CA LYS A 290 17.18 -2.36 19.29
C LYS A 290 18.10 -1.24 18.80
N ASP A 291 19.17 -1.60 18.09
CA ASP A 291 20.09 -0.62 17.51
C ASP A 291 19.39 0.21 16.42
N ILE A 292 18.58 -0.43 15.57
CA ILE A 292 17.79 0.24 14.53
C ILE A 292 16.77 1.22 15.13
N GLU A 293 16.02 0.79 16.15
CA GLU A 293 15.02 1.61 16.84
C GLU A 293 15.68 2.86 17.46
N LYS A 294 16.87 2.69 18.04
CA LYS A 294 17.65 3.80 18.60
C LYS A 294 18.09 4.82 17.54
N GLU A 295 18.49 4.36 16.36
CA GLU A 295 19.03 5.24 15.29
C GLU A 295 17.95 5.86 14.41
N THR A 296 16.91 5.10 14.03
CA THR A 296 15.92 5.50 13.01
C THR A 296 14.46 5.44 13.46
N GLY A 297 14.19 4.97 14.69
CA GLY A 297 12.84 4.84 15.22
C GLY A 297 11.98 3.85 14.42
N ASP A 298 10.69 4.16 14.28
CA ASP A 298 9.69 3.24 13.73
C ASP A 298 9.66 3.15 12.20
N PHE A 299 10.47 3.93 11.48
CA PHE A 299 10.40 4.03 10.02
C PHE A 299 11.31 3.00 9.34
N LEU A 300 10.85 1.75 9.26
CA LEU A 300 11.70 0.62 8.82
C LEU A 300 11.46 0.20 7.36
N ASN A 301 10.28 0.49 6.84
CA ASN A 301 9.75 -0.16 5.65
C ASN A 301 9.84 0.72 4.39
N CYS A 302 9.90 0.06 3.24
CA CYS A 302 9.42 0.67 2.01
C CYS A 302 7.89 0.79 2.12
N GLU A 303 7.39 2.03 2.20
CA GLU A 303 6.00 2.32 2.51
C GLU A 303 5.26 2.97 1.35
N GLY A 304 3.99 2.61 1.23
CA GLY A 304 3.08 3.17 0.26
C GLY A 304 1.65 2.77 0.55
N SER A 305 0.79 2.94 -0.45
CA SER A 305 -0.61 2.53 -0.37
C SER A 305 -1.07 1.90 -1.68
N GLY A 306 -2.14 1.13 -1.62
CA GLY A 306 -2.78 0.55 -2.79
C GLY A 306 -4.28 0.36 -2.63
N LEU A 307 -4.97 0.22 -3.76
CA LEU A 307 -6.40 -0.09 -3.81
C LEU A 307 -6.58 -1.58 -4.11
N TYR A 308 -7.40 -2.25 -3.32
CA TYR A 308 -7.63 -3.70 -3.39
C TYR A 308 -9.13 -3.97 -3.51
N MET A 309 -9.53 -4.63 -4.60
CA MET A 309 -10.93 -4.76 -4.97
C MET A 309 -11.70 -5.62 -3.97
N LEU A 310 -11.22 -6.83 -3.68
CA LEU A 310 -11.90 -7.73 -2.75
C LEU A 310 -11.77 -7.27 -1.31
N GLN A 311 -10.60 -6.77 -0.92
CA GLN A 311 -10.41 -6.20 0.41
C GLN A 311 -11.39 -5.05 0.69
N SER A 312 -11.68 -4.20 -0.31
CA SER A 312 -12.64 -3.10 -0.14
C SER A 312 -14.08 -3.58 0.14
N CYS A 313 -14.38 -4.85 -0.15
CA CYS A 313 -15.66 -5.49 0.12
C CYS A 313 -15.70 -6.22 1.48
N CYS A 314 -14.61 -6.22 2.25
CA CYS A 314 -14.60 -6.79 3.59
C CYS A 314 -15.16 -5.77 4.60
N GLU A 315 -16.28 -6.08 5.24
CA GLU A 315 -16.84 -5.22 6.29
C GLU A 315 -16.01 -5.33 7.58
N TYR A 316 -15.72 -4.18 8.20
CA TYR A 316 -15.34 -4.14 9.62
C TYR A 316 -16.62 -4.29 10.45
N PRO A 317 -16.71 -5.23 11.40
CA PRO A 317 -17.91 -5.37 12.22
C PRO A 317 -18.11 -4.10 13.06
N ALA A 318 -19.26 -3.43 12.88
CA ALA A 318 -19.67 -2.32 13.73
C ALA A 318 -20.00 -2.86 15.15
N PRO A 319 -19.54 -2.21 16.23
CA PRO A 319 -20.09 -2.46 17.56
C PRO A 319 -21.55 -1.96 17.59
N PRO A 320 -22.52 -2.74 18.12
CA PRO A 320 -22.51 -3.16 19.50
C PRO A 320 -22.99 -4.62 19.75
N LEU A 321 -22.36 -5.61 19.10
CA LEU A 321 -22.53 -7.03 19.49
C LEU A 321 -21.48 -7.53 20.49
N CYS A 322 -20.61 -6.65 21.01
CA CYS A 322 -19.61 -7.01 22.02
C CYS A 322 -19.48 -5.91 23.09
N PRO A 323 -19.84 -6.17 24.36
CA PRO A 323 -19.44 -5.31 25.49
C PRO A 323 -17.91 -5.38 25.68
N PRO A 324 -17.29 -4.38 26.34
CA PRO A 324 -15.83 -4.21 26.30
C PRO A 324 -15.15 -5.35 27.08
N PRO A 325 -14.22 -6.13 26.48
CA PRO A 325 -13.45 -7.10 27.23
C PRO A 325 -12.00 -6.64 27.35
N PHE A 326 -11.62 -6.25 28.55
CA PHE A 326 -10.30 -6.58 29.07
C PHE A 326 -10.20 -8.10 29.30
N PRO A 327 -8.99 -8.65 29.37
CA PRO A 327 -8.23 -9.20 28.25
C PRO A 327 -8.61 -10.66 27.92
N PHE A 328 -8.35 -11.06 26.68
CA PHE A 328 -8.47 -12.42 26.12
C PHE A 328 -9.87 -12.98 25.80
N ARG A 329 -10.13 -13.04 24.47
CA ARG A 329 -10.64 -14.17 23.65
C ARG A 329 -11.62 -13.63 22.61
N GLY A 330 -11.25 -13.76 21.33
CA GLY A 330 -12.09 -13.39 20.18
C GLY A 330 -11.28 -12.64 19.13
N SER A 331 -10.55 -13.39 18.31
CA SER A 331 -9.61 -12.84 17.32
C SER A 331 -10.36 -12.17 16.15
N PRO A 332 -10.13 -10.89 15.84
CA PRO A 332 -10.51 -10.32 14.55
C PRO A 332 -9.69 -10.93 13.40
N LEU A 333 -10.19 -10.87 12.17
CA LEU A 333 -9.43 -11.20 10.96
C LEU A 333 -8.19 -10.29 10.89
N PHE A 334 -6.99 -10.87 10.76
CA PHE A 334 -5.74 -10.14 10.65
C PHE A 334 -5.11 -10.41 9.29
N ALA A 335 -4.94 -9.35 8.49
CA ALA A 335 -4.02 -9.37 7.36
C ALA A 335 -2.59 -9.21 7.89
N THR A 336 -1.66 -10.05 7.45
CA THR A 336 -0.24 -9.87 7.75
C THR A 336 0.35 -8.89 6.74
N LEU A 337 0.79 -7.72 7.22
CA LEU A 337 1.32 -6.59 6.42
C LEU A 337 2.56 -6.91 5.57
N ASP A 338 3.22 -8.05 5.81
CA ASP A 338 4.54 -8.33 5.23
C ASP A 338 4.49 -9.14 3.92
N ARG A 339 3.30 -9.47 3.41
CA ARG A 339 3.19 -10.16 2.11
C ARG A 339 2.65 -9.18 1.08
N PHE A 340 3.48 -8.88 0.08
CA PHE A 340 3.03 -8.41 -1.21
C PHE A 340 3.18 -9.59 -2.20
N PRO A 341 2.07 -10.14 -2.72
CA PRO A 341 0.66 -9.74 -2.57
C PRO A 341 0.06 -9.95 -1.17
N LEU A 342 -0.96 -9.16 -0.80
CA LEU A 342 -1.65 -9.23 0.49
C LEU A 342 -2.26 -10.63 0.69
N ILE A 343 -2.00 -11.25 1.84
CA ILE A 343 -2.55 -12.54 2.22
C ILE A 343 -3.51 -12.38 3.40
N TRP A 344 -4.74 -12.86 3.20
CA TRP A 344 -5.77 -12.89 4.23
C TRP A 344 -5.80 -14.26 4.88
N THR A 345 -5.45 -14.36 6.16
CA THR A 345 -5.53 -15.62 6.92
C THR A 345 -6.50 -15.50 8.09
N THR A 346 -7.00 -16.65 8.55
CA THR A 346 -7.67 -16.75 9.85
C THR A 346 -6.59 -16.80 10.95
N ALA A 347 -6.71 -15.91 11.94
CA ALA A 347 -5.65 -15.56 12.89
C ALA A 347 -4.85 -16.75 13.46
N SER A 348 -3.51 -16.70 13.40
CA SER A 348 -2.61 -17.52 14.22
C SER A 348 -1.90 -16.66 15.26
N SER A 349 -1.68 -17.24 16.44
CA SER A 349 -1.01 -16.63 17.59
C SER A 349 0.47 -16.33 17.28
N ALA A 350 0.78 -15.09 16.97
CA ALA A 350 2.12 -14.49 17.12
C ALA A 350 1.95 -12.96 17.29
N PRO A 351 2.61 -12.32 18.27
CA PRO A 351 2.45 -10.90 18.53
C PRO A 351 3.23 -10.09 17.48
N PHE A 352 2.58 -9.15 16.81
CA PHE A 352 3.25 -8.05 16.11
C PHE A 352 2.58 -6.73 16.48
N TYR A 353 3.43 -5.77 16.84
CA TYR A 353 3.08 -4.46 17.36
C TYR A 353 2.19 -3.66 16.39
N ARG A 354 1.12 -3.08 16.92
CA ARG A 354 0.37 -1.99 16.26
C ARG A 354 1.26 -0.76 16.20
N GLN A 355 1.41 -0.14 15.04
CA GLN A 355 1.53 1.32 15.02
C GLN A 355 0.20 1.89 15.55
N PRO A 356 0.22 2.80 16.55
CA PRO A 356 -0.99 3.35 17.11
C PRO A 356 -1.71 4.19 16.04
N GLN A 357 -3.00 3.92 15.86
CA GLN A 357 -3.91 4.94 15.35
C GLN A 357 -3.74 6.16 16.24
N LEU A 358 -3.43 7.31 15.61
CA LEU A 358 -3.33 8.62 16.24
C LEU A 358 -4.59 8.93 17.06
N SER A 359 -4.57 8.54 18.34
CA SER A 359 -5.43 9.11 19.35
C SER A 359 -4.85 10.47 19.70
N SER A 360 -5.61 11.51 19.37
CA SER A 360 -5.42 12.88 19.85
C SER A 360 -5.03 12.92 21.33
N GLN A 361 -3.84 13.46 21.62
CA GLN A 361 -3.52 14.34 22.74
C GLN A 361 -2.01 14.29 22.98
N ARG A 362 -1.31 15.37 22.63
CA ARG A 362 -0.29 15.97 23.51
C ARG A 362 0.06 17.37 23.02
N ARG A 363 -0.21 18.32 23.92
CA ARG A 363 0.21 19.71 23.87
C ARG A 363 1.74 19.79 23.91
N GLY A 364 2.27 20.73 23.12
CA GLY A 364 3.43 21.58 23.39
C GLY A 364 4.70 20.95 23.95
N LEU A 365 5.80 21.10 23.20
CA LEU A 365 6.97 21.90 23.63
C LEU A 365 8.01 21.88 22.49
N LEU A 366 8.30 23.07 21.95
CA LEU A 366 9.46 23.34 21.10
C LEU A 366 10.75 23.30 21.95
N PRO A 367 11.89 22.89 21.38
CA PRO A 367 13.16 23.48 21.71
C PRO A 367 13.64 24.40 20.58
N ARG A 368 14.45 25.38 20.99
CA ARG A 368 14.94 26.55 20.24
C ARG A 368 15.76 26.24 19.01
#